data_AF-A0A8X7U459-F1
#
_entry.id   AF-A0A8X7U459-F1
#
_cell.length_a   1.000
_cell.length_b   1.000
_cell.length_c   1.000
_cell.angle_alpha   90.00
_cell.angle_beta   90.00
_cell.angle_gamma   90.00
#
_symmetry.space_group_name_H-M   'P 1'
#
loop_
_entity.id
_entity.type
_entity.pdbx_description
1 polymer ?
#
loop_
_entity_poly.entity_id
_entity_poly.type
_entity_poly.pdbx_seq_one_letter_code
_entity_poly.pdbx_strand_id
1 'polypeptide(L)' 'MEVQEVECRRRLKMTKSRETVNEAELEIFFQAAEKDLRNNKMLECSWKYNFDFEKDEPLGGRYDWVKLNP' A
#
# COMPACT_ATOMS: atom_id res chain seq x y z
N MET A 1 -38.82 -29.26 -19.48
CA MET A 1 -37.38 -29.01 -19.32
C MET A 1 -37.10 -29.13 -17.83
N GLU A 2 -36.74 -30.33 -17.38
CA GLU A 2 -36.38 -30.57 -15.98
C GLU A 2 -35.00 -29.96 -15.74
N VAL A 3 -34.96 -28.93 -14.89
CA VAL A 3 -33.72 -28.28 -14.49
C VAL A 3 -33.14 -29.15 -13.37
N GLN A 4 -32.13 -29.96 -13.70
CA GLN A 4 -31.38 -30.70 -12.69
C GLN A 4 -30.68 -29.69 -11.79
N GLU A 5 -31.13 -29.59 -10.54
CA GLU A 5 -30.39 -28.90 -9.49
C GLU A 5 -29.03 -29.59 -9.31
N VAL A 6 -27.96 -28.90 -9.72
CA VAL A 6 -26.61 -29.32 -9.39
C VAL A 6 -26.39 -28.96 -7.93
N GLU A 7 -26.68 -29.92 -7.05
CA GLU A 7 -26.33 -29.83 -5.65
C GLU A 7 -24.80 -29.80 -5.52
N CYS A 8 -24.24 -28.60 -5.33
CA CYS A 8 -22.84 -28.42 -4.97
C CYS A 8 -22.59 -29.10 -3.61
N ARG A 9 -22.18 -30.37 -3.68
CA ARG A 9 -21.88 -31.20 -2.51
C ARG A 9 -20.79 -30.54 -1.67
N ARG A 10 -21.15 -30.24 -0.42
CA ARG A 10 -20.31 -29.86 0.72
C ARG A 10 -19.87 -28.39 0.77
N ARG A 11 -20.83 -27.50 1.06
CA ARG A 11 -20.56 -26.46 2.07
C ARG A 11 -20.34 -27.16 3.42
N LEU A 12 -19.11 -27.63 3.67
CA LEU A 12 -18.65 -27.80 5.04
C LEU A 12 -18.84 -26.44 5.69
N LYS A 13 -19.84 -26.33 6.58
CA LYS A 13 -20.00 -25.22 7.51
C LYS A 13 -18.80 -25.27 8.46
N MET A 14 -17.63 -24.90 7.96
CA MET A 14 -16.53 -24.48 8.79
C MET A 14 -16.96 -23.13 9.34
N THR A 15 -17.57 -23.14 10.52
CA THR A 15 -17.52 -22.00 11.43
C THR A 15 -16.06 -21.87 11.90
N LYS A 16 -15.13 -21.67 10.96
CA LYS A 16 -13.84 -21.12 11.28
C LYS A 16 -14.18 -19.70 11.67
N SER A 17 -14.03 -19.36 12.94
CA SER A 17 -13.98 -17.97 13.36
C SER A 17 -13.15 -17.25 12.31
N ARG A 18 -13.73 -16.22 11.68
CA ARG A 18 -12.93 -15.32 10.86
C ARG A 18 -11.97 -14.66 11.84
N GLU A 19 -10.81 -15.27 12.05
CA GLU A 19 -9.69 -14.66 12.75
C GLU A 19 -9.29 -13.48 11.86
N THR A 20 -9.87 -12.33 12.16
CA THR A 20 -9.49 -11.07 11.57
C THR A 20 -8.20 -10.65 12.25
N VAL A 21 -7.17 -10.39 11.45
CA VAL A 21 -5.92 -9.80 11.93
C VAL A 21 -6.27 -8.52 12.69
N ASN A 22 -5.69 -8.33 13.87
CA ASN A 22 -5.97 -7.14 14.65
C ASN A 22 -5.26 -5.91 14.04
N GLU A 23 -5.74 -4.71 14.37
CA GLU A 23 -5.21 -3.47 13.81
C GLU A 23 -3.71 -3.27 14.12
N ALA A 24 -3.27 -3.65 15.33
CA ALA A 24 -1.87 -3.51 15.73
C ALA A 24 -0.92 -4.41 14.92
N GLU A 25 -1.35 -5.64 14.61
CA GLU A 25 -0.59 -6.58 13.77
C GLU A 25 -0.47 -6.07 12.33
N LEU A 26 -1.55 -5.49 11.79
CA LEU A 26 -1.52 -4.85 10.47
C LEU A 26 -0.57 -3.65 10.45
N GLU A 27 -0.63 -2.80 11.48
CA GLU A 27 0.23 -1.63 11.60
C GLU A 27 1.71 -2.03 11.65
N ILE A 28 2.07 -3.02 12.48
CA ILE A 28 3.45 -3.53 12.57
C ILE A 28 3.93 -4.08 11.21
N PHE A 29 3.05 -4.79 10.51
CA PHE A 29 3.36 -5.35 9.20
C PHE A 29 3.66 -4.24 8.16
N PHE A 30 2.78 -3.23 8.06
CA PHE A 30 2.97 -2.14 7.10
C PHE A 30 4.11 -1.21 7.49
N GLN A 31 4.31 -0.94 8.78
CA GLN A 31 5.39 -0.08 9.27
C GLN A 31 6.78 -0.59 8.88
N ALA A 32 6.98 -1.92 8.83
CA ALA A 32 8.23 -2.50 8.35
C ALA A 32 8.51 -2.16 6.88
N ALA A 33 7.49 -2.27 6.01
CA ALA A 33 7.61 -1.96 4.59
C ALA A 33 7.71 -0.44 4.33
N GLU A 34 6.94 0.36 5.05
CA GLU A 34 6.97 1.82 4.95
C GLU A 34 8.31 2.39 5.37
N LYS A 35 8.96 1.82 6.38
CA LYS A 35 10.27 2.27 6.83
C LYS A 35 11.34 2.13 5.75
N ASP A 36 11.35 1.02 5.02
CA ASP A 36 12.27 0.83 3.89
C ASP A 36 11.96 1.81 2.74
N LEU A 37 10.68 1.96 2.41
CA LEU A 37 10.23 2.87 1.36
C LEU A 37 10.59 4.34 1.67
N ARG A 38 10.33 4.79 2.90
CA ARG A 38 10.63 6.16 3.34
C ARG A 38 12.13 6.40 3.42
N ASN A 39 12.91 5.49 4.00
CA ASN A 39 14.33 5.78 4.24
C ASN A 39 15.17 5.64 2.97
N ASN A 40 14.97 4.58 2.19
CA ASN A 40 15.83 4.29 1.05
C ASN A 40 15.30 4.94 -0.22
N LYS A 41 14.05 4.65 -0.59
CA LYS A 41 13.51 5.11 -1.88
C LYS A 41 13.25 6.60 -1.89
N MET A 42 12.75 7.17 -0.79
CA MET A 42 12.50 8.62 -0.75
C MET A 42 13.81 9.40 -0.80
N LEU A 43 14.85 8.95 -0.08
CA LEU A 43 16.17 9.58 -0.13
C LEU A 43 16.79 9.50 -1.55
N GLU A 44 16.70 8.35 -2.21
CA GLU A 44 17.14 8.19 -3.60
C GLU A 44 16.40 9.14 -4.56
N CYS A 45 15.08 9.28 -4.40
CA CYS A 45 14.28 10.21 -5.18
C CYS A 45 14.69 11.67 -4.91
N SER A 46 14.88 12.05 -3.64
CA SER A 46 15.31 13.41 -3.26
C SER A 46 16.67 13.76 -3.85
N TRP A 47 17.61 12.82 -3.85
CA TRP A 47 18.94 13.02 -4.46
C TRP A 47 18.88 13.08 -5.98
N LYS A 48 18.04 12.25 -6.60
CA LYS A 48 17.93 12.19 -8.06
C LYS A 48 17.29 13.45 -8.63
N TYR A 49 16.22 13.93 -7.99
CA TYR A 49 15.39 14.99 -8.53
C TYR A 49 15.43 16.32 -7.76
N ASN A 50 16.27 16.44 -6.71
CA ASN A 50 16.34 17.61 -5.83
C ASN A 50 14.95 18.06 -5.36
N PHE A 51 14.16 17.12 -4.83
CA PHE A 51 12.79 17.38 -4.36
C PHE A 51 12.54 16.66 -3.04
N ASP A 52 11.96 17.35 -2.07
CA ASP A 52 11.54 16.78 -0.79
C ASP A 52 10.09 16.31 -0.91
N PHE A 53 9.90 14.99 -1.03
CA PHE A 53 8.56 14.38 -1.16
C PHE A 53 7.78 14.32 0.16
N GLU A 54 8.43 14.48 1.32
CA GLU A 54 7.71 14.56 2.60
C GLU A 54 7.09 15.93 2.79
N LYS A 55 7.82 16.98 2.38
CA LYS A 55 7.38 18.37 2.49
C LYS A 55 6.64 18.88 1.25
N ASP A 56 6.70 18.12 0.16
CA ASP A 56 6.19 18.52 -1.16
C ASP A 56 6.84 19.83 -1.66
N GLU A 57 8.15 19.94 -1.49
CA GLU A 57 8.91 21.16 -1.78
C GLU A 57 10.14 20.88 -2.65
N PRO A 58 10.42 21.72 -3.67
CA PRO A 58 11.65 21.61 -4.42
C PRO A 58 12.86 22.04 -3.61
N LEU A 59 13.94 21.27 -3.72
CA LEU A 59 15.24 21.58 -3.16
C LEU A 59 16.10 22.24 -4.25
N GLY A 60 17.08 23.04 -3.82
CA GLY A 60 18.07 23.60 -4.74
C GLY A 60 18.89 22.48 -5.41
N GLY A 61 19.06 22.54 -6.72
CA GLY A 61 19.77 21.48 -7.44
C GLY A 61 19.74 21.62 -8.95
N ARG A 62 19.62 20.48 -9.65
CA ARG A 62 19.72 20.38 -11.11
C ARG A 62 18.43 20.73 -11.84
N TYR A 63 17.29 20.51 -11.19
CA TYR A 63 15.97 20.73 -11.78
C TYR A 63 15.26 21.88 -11.10
N ASP A 64 14.64 22.74 -11.90
CA ASP A 64 13.70 23.76 -11.42
C ASP A 64 12.28 23.21 -11.53
N TRP A 65 11.65 23.02 -10.38
CA TRP A 65 10.27 22.51 -10.33
C TRP A 65 9.27 23.67 -10.46
N VAL A 66 8.26 23.48 -11.31
CA VAL A 66 7.19 24.45 -11.54
C VAL A 66 5.86 23.81 -11.18
N LYS A 67 5.14 24.40 -10.22
CA LYS A 67 3.78 23.98 -9.88
C LYS A 67 2.81 24.48 -10.95
N LEU A 68 2.16 23.55 -11.65
CA LEU A 68 1.11 23.88 -12.61
C LEU A 68 -0.23 23.97 -11.88
N ASN A 69 -0.95 25.08 -12.04
CA ASN A 69 -2.33 25.20 -11.60
C ASN A 69 -3.24 24.85 -12.79
N PRO A 70 -4.06 23.79 -12.69
CA PRO A 70 -5.04 23.47 -13.73
C PRO A 70 -6.16 24.52 -13.83
#